data_AF-A0A2H5PFS8-F1
#
_entry.id   AF-A0A2H5PFS8-F1
#
_cell.length_a   1.000
_cell.length_b   1.000
_cell.length_c   1.000
_cell.angle_alpha   90.00
_cell.angle_beta   90.00
_cell.angle_gamma   90.00
#
_symmetry.space_group_name_H-M   'P 1'
#
loop_
_entity.id
_entity.type
_entity.pdbx_description
1 polymer ?
#
loop_
_entity_poly.entity_id
_entity_poly.type
_entity_poly.pdbx_seq_one_letter_code
_entity_poly.pdbx_strand_id
1 'polypeptide(L)'
;MSYMVGFGPNFPRRIHHRGSSLLSLSDHPQSIRCDGGFQPFFHSSNPNPNILVGAIVGGPNRNDGFPDDRSDYSHSEPVSTLLWLDPRHILLGANPVDDILSCCCCLL
;
A
#
# COMPACT_ATOMS: atom_id res chain seq x y z
N MET A 1 -1.18 19.30 4.93
CA MET A 1 -0.83 17.86 4.93
C MET A 1 0.27 17.67 3.89
N SER A 2 1.27 16.82 4.14
CA SER A 2 2.22 16.38 3.12
C SER A 2 1.55 15.34 2.23
N TYR A 3 1.90 15.29 0.94
CA TYR A 3 1.51 14.21 0.02
C TYR A 3 2.65 13.23 -0.24
N MET A 4 3.77 13.40 0.47
CA MET A 4 4.87 12.46 0.50
C MET A 4 4.81 11.66 1.80
N VAL A 5 4.71 10.33 1.66
CA VAL A 5 4.57 9.38 2.76
C VAL A 5 5.82 9.41 3.65
N GLY A 6 5.62 9.58 4.95
CA GLY A 6 6.70 9.64 5.96
C GLY A 6 7.35 11.02 6.13
N PHE A 7 6.88 12.06 5.45
CA PHE A 7 7.47 13.40 5.52
C PHE A 7 6.51 14.43 6.12
N GLY A 8 7.03 15.24 7.06
CA GLY A 8 6.27 16.27 7.75
C GLY A 8 5.40 15.75 8.92
N PRO A 9 4.74 16.65 9.67
CA PRO A 9 3.96 16.28 10.85
C PRO A 9 2.66 15.53 10.53
N ASN A 10 2.18 15.62 9.29
CA ASN A 10 0.98 14.93 8.82
C ASN A 10 1.18 14.49 7.36
N PHE A 11 1.03 13.20 7.07
CA PHE A 11 1.28 12.55 5.78
C PHE A 11 0.29 11.39 5.56
N PRO A 12 0.13 10.87 4.33
CA PRO A 12 -0.83 9.80 4.02
C PRO A 12 -0.43 8.50 4.71
N ARG A 13 -1.37 7.87 5.42
CA ARG A 13 -1.13 6.62 6.15
C ARG A 13 -1.88 5.44 5.56
N ARG A 14 -2.80 5.68 4.61
CA ARG A 14 -3.68 4.67 4.04
C ARG A 14 -3.58 4.64 2.52
N ILE A 15 -2.36 4.66 2.00
CA ILE A 15 -2.09 4.63 0.56
C ILE A 15 -2.55 3.30 -0.06
N HIS A 16 -2.98 3.37 -1.33
CA HIS A 16 -3.40 2.22 -2.13
C HIS A 16 -2.17 1.39 -2.55
N HIS A 17 -1.66 0.52 -1.66
CA HIS A 17 -0.47 -0.30 -1.96
C HIS A 17 -0.44 -1.60 -1.12
N ARG A 18 -0.34 -2.80 -1.75
CA ARG A 18 -0.37 -4.09 -0.99
C ARG A 18 0.74 -4.17 0.03
N GLY A 19 1.96 -3.94 -0.44
CA GLY A 19 3.13 -4.19 0.38
C GLY A 19 3.12 -3.30 1.62
N SER A 20 2.44 -2.16 1.52
CA SER A 20 2.27 -1.23 2.61
C SER A 20 1.10 -1.63 3.52
N SER A 21 0.00 -2.16 2.95
CA SER A 21 -1.22 -2.50 3.69
C SER A 21 -1.21 -3.85 4.41
N LEU A 22 -0.50 -4.84 3.87
CA LEU A 22 -0.40 -6.16 4.48
C LEU A 22 0.71 -6.21 5.54
N LEU A 23 0.57 -7.15 6.47
CA LEU A 23 1.63 -7.49 7.41
C LEU A 23 2.88 -7.97 6.66
N SER A 24 4.05 -7.65 7.21
CA SER A 24 5.32 -8.19 6.73
C SER A 24 5.39 -9.70 6.95
N LEU A 25 6.21 -10.40 6.16
CA LEU A 25 6.48 -11.83 6.39
C LEU A 25 7.18 -12.09 7.74
N SER A 26 7.90 -11.09 8.27
CA SER A 26 8.48 -11.17 9.61
C SER A 26 7.43 -11.21 10.72
N ASP A 27 6.31 -10.50 10.56
CA ASP A 27 5.23 -10.44 11.56
C ASP A 27 4.15 -11.52 11.33
N HIS A 28 4.03 -12.00 10.09
CA HIS A 28 3.11 -13.05 9.68
C HIS A 28 3.76 -13.96 8.63
N PRO A 29 4.45 -15.04 9.05
CA PRO A 29 5.15 -15.94 8.13
C PRO A 29 4.22 -16.80 7.28
N GLN A 30 2.91 -16.80 7.57
CA GLN A 30 1.90 -17.50 6.78
C GLN A 30 1.55 -16.69 5.53
N SER A 31 1.45 -17.37 4.39
CA SER A 31 1.04 -16.74 3.13
C SER A 31 -0.40 -16.24 3.20
N ILE A 32 -0.62 -14.97 2.87
CA ILE A 32 -1.95 -14.39 2.69
C ILE A 32 -2.38 -14.61 1.23
N ARG A 33 -3.54 -15.25 1.02
CA ARG A 33 -4.10 -15.45 -0.32
C ARG A 33 -4.45 -14.11 -0.99
N CYS A 34 -4.53 -14.06 -2.32
CA CYS A 34 -4.81 -12.82 -3.06
C CYS A 34 -6.11 -12.13 -2.56
N ASP A 35 -7.13 -12.89 -2.18
CA ASP A 35 -8.42 -12.45 -1.62
C ASP A 35 -8.41 -12.28 -0.08
N GLY A 36 -7.58 -13.04 0.62
CA GLY A 36 -7.47 -13.02 2.08
C GLY A 36 -7.02 -11.67 2.66
N GLY A 37 -6.46 -10.79 1.83
CA GLY A 37 -6.04 -9.45 2.24
C GLY A 37 -7.15 -8.38 2.28
N PHE A 38 -8.30 -8.62 1.62
CA PHE A 38 -9.28 -7.55 1.40
C PHE A 38 -10.02 -7.12 2.67
N GLN A 39 -10.64 -8.07 3.37
CA GLN A 39 -11.41 -7.78 4.58
C GLN A 39 -10.53 -7.31 5.76
N PRO A 40 -9.42 -8.00 6.12
CA PRO A 40 -8.65 -7.59 7.28
C PRO A 40 -7.78 -6.35 7.07
N PHE A 41 -7.36 -6.04 5.83
CA PHE A 41 -6.37 -4.99 5.58
C PHE A 41 -6.84 -3.91 4.61
N PHE A 42 -7.34 -4.28 3.42
CA PHE A 42 -7.71 -3.28 2.40
C PHE A 42 -8.88 -2.39 2.85
N HIS A 43 -9.97 -2.97 3.35
CA HIS A 43 -11.15 -2.24 3.86
C HIS A 43 -10.97 -1.71 5.29
N SER A 44 -9.84 -1.99 5.94
CA SER A 44 -9.59 -1.54 7.30
C SER A 44 -9.41 -0.02 7.34
N SER A 45 -9.94 0.59 8.40
CA SER A 45 -9.66 1.99 8.73
C SER A 45 -8.27 2.20 9.34
N ASN A 46 -7.56 1.11 9.65
CA ASN A 46 -6.22 1.16 10.22
C ASN A 46 -5.19 1.67 9.20
N PRO A 47 -4.15 2.39 9.69
CA PRO A 47 -3.02 2.79 8.85
C PRO A 47 -2.30 1.58 8.26
N ASN A 48 -1.57 1.80 7.17
CA ASN A 48 -0.66 0.84 6.58
C ASN A 48 0.41 0.42 7.61
N PRO A 49 0.56 -0.89 7.92
CA PRO A 49 1.58 -1.36 8.85
C PRO A 49 3.00 -1.06 8.37
N ASN A 50 3.26 -1.11 7.05
CA ASN A 50 4.58 -0.76 6.50
C ASN A 50 4.51 0.62 5.85
N ILE A 51 5.27 1.59 6.37
CA ILE A 51 5.29 2.96 5.84
C ILE A 51 6.17 2.99 4.57
N LEU A 52 5.57 3.31 3.43
CA LEU A 52 6.29 3.45 2.15
C LEU A 52 6.97 4.82 2.05
N VAL A 53 8.00 5.04 2.85
CA VAL A 53 8.68 6.34 2.98
C VAL A 53 9.13 6.85 1.60
N GLY A 54 8.83 8.11 1.30
CA GLY A 54 9.22 8.77 0.05
C GLY A 54 8.27 8.54 -1.13
N ALA A 55 7.26 7.69 -0.98
CA ALA A 55 6.19 7.62 -1.97
C ALA A 55 5.42 8.94 -2.03
N ILE A 56 5.11 9.39 -3.24
CA ILE A 56 4.24 10.54 -3.47
C ILE A 56 2.88 10.01 -3.91
N VAL A 57 1.79 10.45 -3.29
CA VAL A 57 0.42 10.05 -3.67
C VAL A 57 -0.14 10.98 -4.74
N GLY A 58 -1.21 10.54 -5.43
CA GLY A 58 -1.92 11.34 -6.44
C GLY A 58 -2.32 12.75 -5.99
N GLY A 59 -2.59 12.92 -4.69
CA GLY A 59 -2.75 14.24 -4.08
C GLY A 59 -4.23 14.59 -3.80
N PRO A 60 -4.54 15.86 -3.50
CA PRO A 60 -5.89 16.24 -3.10
C PRO A 60 -6.85 16.32 -4.28
N ASN A 61 -8.14 16.31 -3.97
CA ASN A 61 -9.19 16.64 -4.92
C ASN A 61 -9.26 18.15 -5.19
N ARG A 62 -10.17 18.56 -6.10
CA ARG A 62 -10.37 19.97 -6.51
C ARG A 62 -10.70 20.97 -5.38
N ASN A 63 -11.07 20.49 -4.19
CA ASN A 63 -11.38 21.31 -3.03
C ASN A 63 -10.28 21.23 -1.96
N ASP A 64 -9.06 20.85 -2.35
CA ASP A 64 -7.90 20.61 -1.47
C ASP A 64 -8.13 19.49 -0.42
N GLY A 65 -9.19 18.69 -0.60
CA GLY A 65 -9.53 17.59 0.30
C GLY A 65 -8.74 16.33 -0.02
N PHE A 66 -8.21 15.66 1.00
CA PHE A 66 -7.55 14.37 0.88
C PHE A 66 -8.09 13.41 1.95
N PRO A 67 -8.88 12.39 1.57
CA PRO A 67 -9.55 11.52 2.54
C PRO A 67 -8.61 10.53 3.24
N ASP A 68 -7.39 10.33 2.70
CA ASP A 68 -6.47 9.27 3.14
C ASP A 68 -7.19 7.91 3.22
N ASP A 69 -7.74 7.49 2.08
CA ASP A 69 -8.47 6.24 1.95
C ASP A 69 -7.81 5.31 0.94
N ARG A 70 -7.63 4.04 1.33
CA ARG A 70 -7.09 2.98 0.49
C ARG A 70 -7.96 2.69 -0.71
N SER A 71 -9.28 2.89 -0.61
CA SER A 71 -10.18 2.62 -1.73
C SER A 71 -10.18 3.72 -2.79
N ASP A 72 -9.69 4.91 -2.43
CA ASP A 72 -9.60 6.08 -3.30
C ASP A 72 -8.28 6.08 -4.09
N TYR A 73 -8.18 5.14 -5.03
CA TYR A 73 -6.98 4.95 -5.86
C TYR A 73 -6.58 6.24 -6.59
N SER A 74 -7.55 7.05 -7.04
CA SER A 74 -7.30 8.29 -7.78
C SER A 74 -6.44 9.30 -7.01
N HIS A 75 -6.54 9.31 -5.69
CA HIS A 75 -5.79 10.24 -4.83
C HIS A 75 -4.68 9.52 -4.03
N SER A 76 -4.89 8.25 -3.69
CA SER A 76 -4.03 7.48 -2.77
C SER A 76 -3.07 6.51 -3.46
N GLU A 77 -3.11 6.37 -4.80
CA GLU A 77 -2.09 5.61 -5.54
C GLU A 77 -0.71 6.25 -5.36
N PRO A 78 0.29 5.49 -4.88
CA PRO A 78 1.63 6.00 -4.72
C PRO A 78 2.45 5.84 -6.00
N VAL A 79 3.20 6.88 -6.35
CA VAL A 79 4.36 6.75 -7.23
C VAL A 79 5.63 6.64 -6.39
N SER A 80 6.45 5.63 -6.66
CA SER A 80 7.72 5.42 -5.98
C SER A 80 8.77 6.40 -6.51
N THR A 81 9.25 7.31 -5.66
CA THR A 81 10.43 8.12 -5.98
C THR A 81 11.69 7.39 -5.48
N LEU A 82 12.27 6.55 -6.33
CA LEU A 82 13.66 6.02 -6.31
C LEU A 82 14.37 5.60 -4.99
N LEU A 83 13.68 5.41 -3.86
CA LEU A 83 14.32 5.02 -2.59
C LEU A 83 13.46 4.00 -1.81
N TRP A 84 13.16 2.86 -2.45
CA TRP A 84 12.83 1.64 -1.71
C TRP A 84 14.14 0.92 -1.33
N LEU A 85 14.86 1.47 -0.36
CA LEU A 85 15.98 0.79 0.30
C LEU A 85 15.55 0.36 1.71
N ASP A 86 14.53 -0.50 1.81
CA ASP A 86 14.38 -1.37 2.98
C ASP A 86 14.77 -2.80 2.57
N PRO A 87 15.87 -3.35 3.12
CA PRO A 87 16.32 -4.72 2.85
C PRO A 87 15.41 -5.79 3.46
N ARG A 88 14.30 -5.44 4.13
CA ARG A 88 13.32 -6.42 4.63
C ARG A 88 12.28 -6.80 3.58
N HIS A 89 12.76 -7.60 2.61
CA HIS A 89 12.03 -8.60 1.82
C HIS A 89 10.49 -8.56 1.89
N ILE A 90 9.86 -7.80 0.99
CA ILE A 90 8.52 -8.12 0.49
C ILE A 90 8.73 -9.06 -0.70
N LEU A 91 9.02 -10.33 -0.43
CA LEU A 91 8.94 -11.36 -1.46
C LEU A 91 7.48 -11.79 -1.56
N LEU A 92 6.76 -11.23 -2.52
CA LEU A 92 5.54 -11.84 -3.02
C LEU A 92 5.96 -13.19 -3.61
N GLY A 93 5.75 -14.28 -2.86
CA GLY A 93 5.95 -15.64 -3.33
C GLY A 93 4.95 -15.94 -4.43
N ALA A 94 5.31 -15.66 -5.68
CA ALA A 94 4.62 -16.16 -6.84
C ALA A 94 5.03 -17.63 -7.03
N ASN A 95 4.13 -18.56 -6.72
CA ASN A 95 4.20 -19.88 -7.32
C ASN A 95 3.68 -19.77 -8.77
N PRO A 96 4.44 -20.24 -9.76
CA PRO A 96 4.03 -20.16 -11.16
C PRO A 96 2.96 -21.23 -11.38
N VAL A 97 1.75 -20.83 -11.78
CA VAL A 97 1.14 -21.06 -13.11
C VAL A 97 -0.37 -20.73 -13.06
N ASP A 98 -1.02 -20.66 -11.89
CA ASP A 98 -2.49 -20.47 -11.82
C ASP A 98 -2.99 -19.18 -11.14
N ASP A 99 -2.14 -18.42 -10.42
CA ASP A 99 -2.54 -17.21 -9.66
C ASP A 99 -2.20 -15.86 -10.33
N ILE A 100 -1.48 -15.89 -11.46
CA ILE A 100 -0.88 -14.67 -12.06
C ILE A 100 -1.93 -13.77 -12.71
N LEU A 101 -3.05 -14.31 -13.23
CA LEU A 101 -4.09 -13.48 -13.85
C LEU A 101 -5.04 -12.81 -12.85
N SER A 102 -5.15 -13.32 -11.62
CA SER A 102 -6.05 -12.74 -10.59
C SER A 102 -5.33 -11.73 -9.69
N CYS A 103 -4.04 -11.91 -9.45
CA CYS A 103 -3.27 -11.01 -8.58
C CYS A 103 -2.78 -9.73 -9.30
N CYS A 104 -2.87 -9.65 -10.64
CA CYS A 104 -2.41 -8.51 -11.44
C CYS A 104 -3.36 -7.29 -11.41
N CYS A 105 -4.64 -7.49 -11.06
CA CYS A 105 -5.66 -6.45 -11.23
C CYS A 105 -5.92 -5.59 -9.98
N CYS A 106 -5.12 -5.75 -8.92
CA CYS A 106 -5.43 -5.11 -7.64
C CYS A 106 -4.25 -4.36 -6.99
N LEU A 107 -3.12 -4.16 -7.68
CA LEU A 107 -1.82 -3.82 -7.05
C LEU A 107 -0.78 -3.08 -7.91
N LEU A 108 -1.20 -2.07 -8.64
CA LEU A 108 -0.40 -0.85 -8.65
C LEU A 108 -0.98 0.09 -7.60
#